data_AF-A0A5D0V0G9-F1
#
_entry.id   AF-A0A5D0V0G9-F1
#
_cell.length_a   1.000
_cell.length_b   1.000
_cell.length_c   1.000
_cell.angle_alpha   90.00
_cell.angle_beta   90.00
_cell.angle_gamma   90.00
#
_symmetry.space_group_name_H-M   'P 1'
#
loop_
_entity.id
_entity.type
_entity.pdbx_description
1 polymer ?
#
loop_
_entity_poly.entity_id
_entity_poly.type
_entity_poly.pdbx_seq_one_letter_code
_entity_poly.pdbx_strand_id
1 'polypeptide(L)'
;MAKNELIVGEPRLGWFVDDPDTRRVPVMLRDTGTVVELTVAFKGFGGDGEHSRWWSSDDVMYMDDPDRTKHRYAPPRALVVEDVLGRVVLVGCRAAGSGWNAAVGQGRIVATYAVLGGRSPDYEKIHGFRTEVPALAAWTRLSGIEVEAGTDDRTGWKSVEMKLSNVEPVALAAAMNLTLASHWQTTRGDGHGEFHVHETIELETTVDEARSWDDHIAVHGAVVELASVAAWHRFGFAAVKAAGAEDRIRSATGEDLGPRWLEVSTHQLQRHEPWSSEPAFLFPYGEVGPSGVERWLTLRTDYAEALEPLLSILRTDRPWSNASVVQSGIALEKLAYLIDINKNGKANHNSYGRIHYKKGLHIILDDMAVKPFDDAEGWITRADAAYMALKHHDRPMPDTLELMNTLRENILVLRFWIGLQLGVTPESLVDGLARDDLAREFVLLE
;
A
#
# COMPACT_ATOMS: atom_id res chain seq x y z
N MET A 1 28.21 -9.68 12.29
CA MET A 1 27.10 -10.66 12.33
C MET A 1 26.31 -10.48 11.05
N ALA A 2 25.85 -11.56 10.42
CA ALA A 2 25.00 -11.45 9.23
C ALA A 2 23.65 -10.78 9.61
N LYS A 3 23.06 -10.02 8.68
CA LYS A 3 21.79 -9.33 8.88
C LYS A 3 20.66 -10.37 8.98
N ASN A 4 19.70 -10.16 9.87
CA ASN A 4 18.51 -11.01 9.96
C ASN A 4 17.54 -10.62 8.83
N GLU A 5 17.64 -11.29 7.69
CA GLU A 5 16.83 -11.03 6.50
C GLU A 5 16.30 -12.32 5.85
N LEU A 6 15.25 -12.20 5.05
CA LEU A 6 14.70 -13.29 4.25
C LEU A 6 15.01 -13.02 2.78
N ILE A 7 16.02 -13.69 2.25
CA ILE A 7 16.38 -13.60 0.83
C ILE A 7 15.47 -14.53 0.03
N VAL A 8 14.87 -14.00 -1.03
CA VAL A 8 13.94 -14.75 -1.89
C VAL A 8 14.63 -15.99 -2.45
N GLY A 9 14.00 -17.15 -2.25
CA GLY A 9 14.49 -18.43 -2.71
C GLY A 9 15.48 -19.12 -1.78
N GLU A 10 16.07 -18.43 -0.81
CA GLU A 10 17.06 -19.01 0.11
C GLU A 10 16.39 -19.60 1.37
N PRO A 11 16.56 -20.91 1.64
CA PRO A 11 15.98 -21.55 2.81
C PRO A 11 16.82 -21.29 4.07
N ARG A 12 16.13 -21.01 5.19
CA ARG A 12 16.69 -20.90 6.53
C ARG A 12 16.26 -22.10 7.37
N LEU A 13 17.23 -22.86 7.87
CA LEU A 13 16.98 -23.98 8.78
C LEU A 13 17.00 -23.49 10.22
N GLY A 14 15.95 -23.80 10.96
CA GLY A 14 15.78 -23.34 12.33
C GLY A 14 14.89 -24.26 13.17
N TRP A 15 14.48 -23.73 14.30
CA TRP A 15 13.58 -24.39 15.24
C TRP A 15 12.37 -23.49 15.48
N PHE A 16 11.16 -24.03 15.47
CA PHE A 16 10.01 -23.28 15.97
C PHE A 16 9.63 -23.68 17.39
N VAL A 17 8.97 -22.73 18.06
CA VAL A 17 8.37 -22.89 19.38
C VAL A 17 6.91 -22.42 19.25
N ASP A 18 5.96 -23.28 19.62
CA ASP A 18 4.52 -22.94 19.64
C ASP A 18 3.97 -22.66 21.06
N ASP A 19 4.65 -23.15 22.09
CA ASP A 19 4.35 -23.01 23.52
C ASP A 19 5.68 -23.11 24.30
N PRO A 20 5.87 -22.37 25.41
CA PRO A 20 7.01 -22.51 26.30
C PRO A 20 7.40 -23.95 26.67
N ASP A 21 6.41 -24.86 26.76
CA ASP A 21 6.62 -26.26 27.11
C ASP A 21 6.82 -27.17 25.89
N THR A 22 6.64 -26.66 24.67
CA THR A 22 6.77 -27.45 23.45
C THR A 22 8.24 -27.71 23.09
N ARG A 23 8.53 -28.99 22.81
CA ARG A 23 9.83 -29.41 22.29
C ARG A 23 10.10 -28.71 20.96
N ARG A 24 11.24 -28.02 20.88
CA ARG A 24 11.75 -27.40 19.64
C ARG A 24 11.65 -28.36 18.46
N VAL A 25 10.91 -27.95 17.42
CA VAL A 25 10.69 -28.74 16.21
C VAL A 25 11.53 -28.16 15.07
N PRO A 26 12.31 -28.99 14.35
CA PRO A 26 13.14 -28.51 13.25
C PRO A 26 12.27 -28.11 12.06
N VAL A 27 12.58 -26.96 11.46
CA VAL A 27 11.82 -26.36 10.37
C VAL A 27 12.71 -25.72 9.34
N MET A 28 12.13 -25.54 8.15
CA MET A 28 12.71 -24.74 7.08
C MET A 28 11.80 -23.56 6.79
N LEU A 29 12.30 -22.35 7.03
CA LEU A 29 11.66 -21.09 6.67
C LEU A 29 12.17 -20.62 5.31
N ARG A 30 11.29 -20.15 4.43
CA ARG A 30 11.66 -19.67 3.09
C ARG A 30 10.71 -18.58 2.61
N ASP A 31 11.27 -17.53 2.01
CA ASP A 31 10.49 -16.64 1.14
C ASP A 31 10.51 -17.20 -0.29
N THR A 32 9.33 -17.53 -0.84
CA THR A 32 9.21 -18.09 -2.19
C THR A 32 9.19 -17.03 -3.29
N GLY A 33 9.18 -15.75 -2.93
CA GLY A 33 8.92 -14.63 -3.83
C GLY A 33 7.43 -14.28 -3.98
N THR A 34 6.55 -15.10 -3.43
CA THR A 34 5.09 -14.85 -3.40
C THR A 34 4.45 -15.07 -2.04
N VAL A 35 5.05 -15.92 -1.20
CA VAL A 35 4.62 -16.18 0.18
C VAL A 35 5.83 -16.42 1.07
N VAL A 36 5.67 -16.14 2.37
CA VAL A 36 6.59 -16.66 3.38
C VAL A 36 6.06 -18.01 3.85
N GLU A 37 6.86 -19.06 3.66
CA GLU A 37 6.49 -20.46 3.92
C GLU A 37 7.38 -21.06 5.01
N LEU A 38 6.76 -21.77 5.95
CA LEU A 38 7.40 -22.63 6.94
C LEU A 38 7.07 -24.08 6.63
N THR A 39 8.10 -24.90 6.39
CA THR A 39 7.97 -26.35 6.24
C THR A 39 8.29 -27.05 7.55
N VAL A 40 7.35 -27.86 8.03
CA VAL A 40 7.44 -28.66 9.25
C VAL A 40 7.49 -30.13 8.89
N ALA A 41 8.53 -30.83 9.35
CA ALA A 41 8.61 -32.28 9.22
C ALA A 41 7.94 -32.96 10.43
N PHE A 42 7.15 -33.99 10.18
CA PHE A 42 6.52 -34.81 11.21
C PHE A 42 6.61 -36.30 10.85
N LYS A 43 6.33 -37.18 11.81
CA LYS A 43 6.30 -38.63 11.55
C LYS A 43 5.10 -38.97 10.66
N GLY A 44 5.29 -39.86 9.69
CA GLY A 44 4.26 -40.29 8.73
C GLY A 44 3.11 -41.08 9.37
N PHE A 45 2.42 -41.90 8.57
CA PHE A 45 1.22 -42.61 9.00
C PHE A 45 1.47 -43.45 10.29
N GLY A 46 0.69 -43.18 11.34
CA GLY A 46 0.83 -43.84 12.65
C GLY A 46 1.84 -43.21 13.62
N GLY A 47 2.44 -42.07 13.28
CA GLY A 47 3.22 -41.28 14.23
C GLY A 47 2.33 -40.35 15.07
N ASP A 48 2.38 -40.49 16.39
CA ASP A 48 1.71 -39.60 17.37
C ASP A 48 2.34 -38.19 17.43
N GLY A 49 2.47 -37.51 16.28
CA GLY A 49 2.93 -36.14 16.22
C GLY A 49 1.75 -35.18 16.37
N GLU A 50 1.66 -34.44 17.46
CA GLU A 50 0.63 -33.42 17.69
C GLU A 50 0.51 -32.42 16.53
N HIS A 51 1.64 -32.07 15.90
CA HIS A 51 1.69 -31.14 14.77
C HIS A 51 1.08 -31.68 13.47
N SER A 52 1.04 -33.00 13.25
CA SER A 52 0.49 -33.55 11.98
C SER A 52 -1.00 -33.26 11.83
N ARG A 53 -1.72 -33.08 12.95
CA ARG A 53 -3.15 -32.76 13.01
C ARG A 53 -3.50 -31.41 12.40
N TRP A 54 -2.54 -30.48 12.28
CA TRP A 54 -2.75 -29.16 11.67
C TRP A 54 -3.16 -29.19 10.19
N TRP A 55 -2.89 -30.31 9.51
CA TRP A 55 -3.25 -30.50 8.10
C TRP A 55 -4.34 -31.56 7.90
N SER A 56 -4.99 -31.98 8.98
CA SER A 56 -6.04 -32.98 8.93
C SER A 56 -7.39 -32.32 8.65
N SER A 57 -8.06 -32.76 7.59
CA SER A 57 -9.41 -32.31 7.29
C SER A 57 -10.37 -32.66 8.43
N ASP A 58 -11.52 -31.99 8.45
CA ASP A 58 -12.56 -32.22 9.45
C ASP A 58 -13.18 -33.62 9.34
N ASP A 59 -13.05 -34.28 8.19
CA ASP A 59 -13.49 -35.66 7.95
C ASP A 59 -12.56 -36.72 8.59
N VAL A 60 -11.36 -36.33 9.03
CA VAL A 60 -10.43 -37.25 9.71
C VAL A 60 -10.83 -37.38 11.18
N MET A 61 -11.37 -38.54 11.54
CA MET A 61 -11.68 -38.88 12.92
C MET A 61 -10.45 -39.43 13.66
N TYR A 62 -10.13 -38.79 14.77
CA TYR A 62 -9.11 -39.23 15.72
C TYR A 62 -9.78 -39.93 16.90
N MET A 63 -9.48 -41.21 17.12
CA MET A 63 -10.15 -42.03 18.15
C MET A 63 -9.92 -41.51 19.58
N ASP A 64 -8.83 -40.80 19.82
CA ASP A 64 -8.48 -40.18 21.11
C ASP A 64 -9.14 -38.81 21.33
N ASP A 65 -9.56 -38.15 20.24
CA ASP A 65 -10.22 -36.83 20.24
C ASP A 65 -11.26 -36.72 19.11
N PRO A 66 -12.34 -37.52 19.16
CA PRO A 66 -13.32 -37.61 18.07
C PRO A 66 -14.09 -36.30 17.88
N ASP A 67 -14.30 -35.56 18.97
CA ASP A 67 -14.99 -34.27 18.96
C ASP A 67 -14.04 -33.09 18.65
N ARG A 68 -12.74 -33.35 18.42
CA ARG A 68 -11.72 -32.34 18.09
C ARG A 68 -11.62 -31.20 19.11
N THR A 69 -11.76 -31.52 20.40
CA THR A 69 -11.74 -30.54 21.51
C THR A 69 -10.47 -30.59 22.34
N LYS A 70 -9.67 -31.64 22.23
CA LYS A 70 -8.46 -31.85 23.06
C LYS A 70 -7.18 -31.34 22.38
N HIS A 71 -7.13 -31.37 21.05
CA HIS A 71 -5.94 -30.95 20.30
C HIS A 71 -6.21 -29.74 19.39
N ARG A 72 -5.14 -29.08 18.95
CA ARG A 72 -5.20 -28.05 17.91
C ARG A 72 -5.16 -28.68 16.53
N TYR A 73 -6.14 -28.36 15.70
CA TYR A 73 -6.26 -28.83 14.31
C TYR A 73 -5.91 -27.77 13.26
N ALA A 74 -5.42 -26.62 13.73
CA ALA A 74 -4.85 -25.56 12.92
C ALA A 74 -3.58 -25.06 13.60
N PRO A 75 -2.59 -24.57 12.83
CA PRO A 75 -1.43 -23.92 13.42
C PRO A 75 -1.86 -22.68 14.20
N PRO A 76 -1.16 -22.32 15.29
CA PRO A 76 -1.31 -21.01 15.93
C PRO A 76 -1.16 -19.90 14.88
N ARG A 77 -1.94 -18.81 15.04
CA ARG A 77 -1.89 -17.67 14.12
C ARG A 77 -0.54 -16.93 14.17
N ALA A 78 0.19 -17.04 15.28
CA ALA A 78 1.55 -16.54 15.42
C ALA A 78 2.52 -17.64 15.87
N LEU A 79 3.69 -17.69 15.24
CA LEU A 79 4.74 -18.69 15.53
C LEU A 79 6.11 -18.00 15.59
N VAL A 80 6.99 -18.48 16.48
CA VAL A 80 8.38 -17.98 16.54
C VAL A 80 9.32 -19.04 15.98
N VAL A 81 10.16 -18.61 15.03
CA VAL A 81 11.24 -19.41 14.45
C VAL A 81 12.57 -18.82 14.91
N GLU A 82 13.48 -19.67 15.39
CA GLU A 82 14.84 -19.30 15.78
C GLU A 82 15.86 -20.02 14.88
N ASP A 83 16.78 -19.26 14.28
CA ASP A 83 17.93 -19.81 13.56
C ASP A 83 19.22 -19.02 13.84
N VAL A 84 20.27 -19.30 13.05
CA VAL A 84 21.60 -18.68 13.20
C VAL A 84 21.63 -17.17 12.87
N LEU A 85 20.66 -16.66 12.11
CA LEU A 85 20.55 -15.24 11.75
C LEU A 85 19.69 -14.48 12.76
N GLY A 86 18.82 -15.17 13.49
CA GLY A 86 18.05 -14.61 14.60
C GLY A 86 16.62 -15.15 14.67
N ARG A 87 15.80 -14.50 15.50
CA ARG A 87 14.37 -14.82 15.61
C ARG A 87 13.57 -14.24 14.45
N VAL A 88 12.54 -14.96 14.03
CA VAL A 88 11.51 -14.50 13.09
C VAL A 88 10.14 -14.85 13.66
N VAL A 89 9.28 -13.85 13.82
CA VAL A 89 7.88 -14.07 14.25
C VAL A 89 7.01 -14.10 13.00
N LEU A 90 6.39 -15.25 12.75
CA LEU A 90 5.44 -15.45 11.65
C LEU A 90 4.04 -15.12 12.15
N VAL A 91 3.28 -14.32 11.40
CA VAL A 91 1.95 -13.83 11.79
C VAL A 91 0.95 -14.14 10.67
N GLY A 92 -0.30 -14.46 11.05
CA GLY A 92 -1.34 -14.88 10.12
C GLY A 92 -1.09 -16.28 9.57
N CYS A 93 -0.45 -17.15 10.36
CA CYS A 93 -0.10 -18.49 9.96
C CYS A 93 -1.35 -19.33 9.63
N ARG A 94 -1.34 -19.98 8.46
CA ARG A 94 -2.38 -20.91 8.01
C ARG A 94 -1.77 -22.15 7.38
N ALA A 95 -2.41 -23.29 7.59
CA ALA A 95 -2.06 -24.52 6.90
C ALA A 95 -2.33 -24.36 5.39
N ALA A 96 -1.35 -24.70 4.54
CA ALA A 96 -1.47 -24.57 3.09
C ALA A 96 -1.49 -25.92 2.38
N GLY A 97 -0.56 -26.82 2.70
CA GLY A 97 -0.49 -28.14 2.07
C GLY A 97 0.39 -29.09 2.85
N SER A 98 0.19 -30.38 2.64
CA SER A 98 0.95 -31.44 3.29
C SER A 98 1.22 -32.57 2.30
N GLY A 99 2.23 -33.38 2.60
CA GLY A 99 2.54 -34.58 1.85
C GLY A 99 3.25 -35.57 2.75
N TRP A 100 2.94 -36.85 2.63
CA TRP A 100 3.50 -37.88 3.49
C TRP A 100 3.68 -39.21 2.78
N ASN A 101 4.57 -40.01 3.33
CA ASN A 101 4.67 -41.44 3.09
C ASN A 101 4.50 -42.21 4.41
N ALA A 102 4.72 -43.52 4.40
CA ALA A 102 4.56 -44.36 5.58
C ALA A 102 5.48 -43.96 6.76
N ALA A 103 6.63 -43.34 6.50
CA ALA A 103 7.63 -43.03 7.52
C ALA A 103 7.67 -41.55 7.90
N VAL A 104 7.50 -40.65 6.93
CA VAL A 104 7.70 -39.20 7.10
C VAL A 104 6.57 -38.43 6.45
N GLY A 105 6.08 -37.42 7.14
CA GLY A 105 5.21 -36.38 6.60
C GLY A 105 5.90 -35.02 6.65
N GLN A 106 5.45 -34.14 5.76
CA GLN A 106 5.78 -32.72 5.80
C GLN A 106 4.50 -31.92 5.63
N GLY A 107 4.46 -30.78 6.30
CA GLY A 107 3.37 -29.83 6.23
C GLY A 107 3.92 -28.42 6.01
N ARG A 108 3.15 -27.62 5.27
CA ARG A 108 3.46 -26.24 4.93
C ARG A 108 2.50 -25.30 5.63
N ILE A 109 3.07 -24.32 6.30
CA ILE A 109 2.37 -23.16 6.85
C ILE A 109 2.78 -21.96 6.00
N VAL A 110 1.81 -21.16 5.60
CA VAL A 110 2.10 -19.86 4.99
C VAL A 110 1.74 -18.76 5.99
N ALA A 111 2.63 -17.78 6.09
CA ALA A 111 2.46 -16.61 6.95
C ALA A 111 2.15 -15.37 6.10
N THR A 112 1.34 -14.49 6.65
CA THR A 112 1.03 -13.20 6.04
C THR A 112 2.17 -12.20 6.25
N TYR A 113 2.78 -12.23 7.44
CA TYR A 113 3.89 -11.37 7.80
C TYR A 113 4.99 -12.18 8.49
N ALA A 114 6.25 -11.79 8.27
CA ALA A 114 7.40 -12.28 9.00
C ALA A 114 8.16 -11.10 9.62
N VAL A 115 8.06 -10.95 10.94
CA VAL A 115 8.70 -9.89 11.72
C VAL A 115 10.09 -10.34 12.16
N LEU A 116 11.12 -9.64 11.68
CA LEU A 116 12.51 -10.03 11.82
C LEU A 116 13.09 -9.47 13.12
N GLY A 117 13.46 -10.36 14.06
CA GLY A 117 14.04 -10.01 15.35
C GLY A 117 13.04 -9.76 16.48
N GLY A 118 11.77 -10.15 16.27
CA GLY A 118 10.70 -10.08 17.27
C GLY A 118 10.98 -11.01 18.46
N ARG A 119 10.66 -10.52 19.66
CA ARG A 119 11.01 -11.23 20.91
C ARG A 119 9.91 -12.14 21.44
N SER A 120 8.65 -11.84 21.12
CA SER A 120 7.46 -12.57 21.52
C SER A 120 6.58 -12.92 20.31
N PRO A 121 5.66 -13.89 20.43
CA PRO A 121 4.67 -14.17 19.39
C PRO A 121 3.55 -13.10 19.31
N ASP A 122 3.54 -12.09 20.19
CA ASP A 122 2.46 -11.11 20.34
C ASP A 122 2.51 -10.03 19.26
N TYR A 123 2.32 -10.46 18.01
CA TYR A 123 2.30 -9.62 16.82
C TYR A 123 1.00 -9.74 16.03
N GLU A 124 -0.03 -10.45 16.53
CA GLU A 124 -1.35 -10.45 15.87
C GLU A 124 -1.99 -9.04 15.84
N LYS A 125 -1.62 -8.20 16.82
CA LYS A 125 -1.88 -6.77 16.85
C LYS A 125 -0.58 -6.04 17.12
N ILE A 126 -0.45 -4.83 16.60
CA ILE A 126 0.76 -4.01 16.70
C ILE A 126 0.42 -2.62 17.23
N HIS A 127 1.42 -1.98 17.83
CA HIS A 127 1.32 -0.60 18.33
C HIS A 127 1.86 0.42 17.35
N GLY A 128 2.77 0.00 16.48
CA GLY A 128 3.37 0.87 15.48
C GLY A 128 3.47 0.18 14.14
N PHE A 129 3.17 0.91 13.09
CA PHE A 129 3.41 0.50 11.71
C PHE A 129 4.12 1.61 10.97
N ARG A 130 5.21 1.25 10.28
CA ARG A 130 6.02 2.21 9.56
C ARG A 130 6.32 1.68 8.16
N THR A 131 6.18 2.54 7.16
CA THR A 131 6.42 2.15 5.76
C THR A 131 7.21 3.19 5.02
N GLU A 132 8.21 2.74 4.27
CA GLU A 132 8.94 3.57 3.32
C GLU A 132 8.20 3.57 1.97
N VAL A 133 7.88 4.76 1.48
CA VAL A 133 7.20 4.94 0.19
C VAL A 133 7.99 5.95 -0.64
N PRO A 134 8.82 5.49 -1.60
CA PRO A 134 9.64 6.39 -2.40
C PRO A 134 8.83 7.49 -3.09
N ALA A 135 7.60 7.20 -3.50
CA ALA A 135 6.70 8.17 -4.14
C ALA A 135 6.38 9.37 -3.25
N LEU A 136 6.33 9.17 -1.92
CA LEU A 136 6.09 10.27 -1.00
C LEU A 136 7.32 11.15 -0.84
N ALA A 137 8.53 10.58 -0.91
CA ALA A 137 9.74 11.39 -0.98
C ALA A 137 9.72 12.30 -2.23
N ALA A 138 9.41 11.73 -3.40
CA ALA A 138 9.29 12.49 -4.65
C ALA A 138 8.19 13.55 -4.61
N TRP A 139 7.02 13.21 -4.05
CA TRP A 139 5.86 14.10 -4.03
C TRP A 139 5.99 15.24 -3.01
N THR A 140 6.46 14.92 -1.80
CA THR A 140 6.57 15.89 -0.70
C THR A 140 7.83 16.75 -0.79
N ARG A 141 8.86 16.27 -1.48
CA ARG A 141 10.20 16.89 -1.53
C ARG A 141 10.79 17.16 -0.14
N LEU A 142 10.34 16.41 0.87
CA LEU A 142 10.93 16.46 2.20
C LEU A 142 12.33 15.86 2.14
N SER A 143 13.28 16.60 2.70
CA SER A 143 14.67 16.20 2.86
C SER A 143 15.18 16.79 4.17
N GLY A 144 15.76 15.94 5.02
CA GLY A 144 16.57 16.31 6.17
C GLY A 144 18.04 16.51 5.81
N ILE A 145 18.40 16.32 4.53
CA ILE A 145 19.73 16.56 3.98
C ILE A 145 19.76 17.92 3.30
N GLU A 146 20.64 18.80 3.80
CA GLU A 146 21.03 20.05 3.13
C GLU A 146 22.44 19.85 2.55
N VAL A 147 22.64 20.15 1.26
CA VAL A 147 23.94 20.06 0.57
C VAL A 147 24.35 21.43 0.06
N GLU A 148 25.47 21.95 0.58
CA GLU A 148 26.07 23.19 0.12
C GLU A 148 27.38 22.91 -0.62
N ALA A 149 27.48 23.44 -1.83
CA ALA A 149 28.65 23.27 -2.69
C ALA A 149 29.39 24.60 -2.83
N GLY A 150 30.65 24.64 -2.38
CA GLY A 150 31.55 25.74 -2.68
C GLY A 150 32.18 25.54 -4.04
N THR A 151 31.94 26.44 -4.98
CA THR A 151 32.53 26.41 -6.34
C THR A 151 33.79 27.26 -6.42
N ASP A 152 34.71 26.90 -7.33
CA ASP A 152 35.90 27.67 -7.68
C ASP A 152 36.05 27.67 -9.21
N ASP A 153 36.26 28.85 -9.80
CA ASP A 153 36.26 29.13 -11.24
C ASP A 153 37.30 28.31 -12.02
N ARG A 154 38.27 27.67 -11.36
CA ARG A 154 39.31 26.85 -12.00
C ARG A 154 39.08 25.34 -11.98
N THR A 155 38.28 24.80 -11.06
CA THR A 155 38.14 23.33 -10.86
C THR A 155 36.70 22.83 -10.71
N GLY A 156 35.70 23.72 -10.76
CA GLY A 156 34.28 23.38 -10.64
C GLY A 156 33.82 23.31 -9.19
N TRP A 157 34.36 22.39 -8.39
CA TRP A 157 33.97 22.19 -6.98
C TRP A 157 35.21 22.29 -6.07
N LYS A 158 35.11 23.05 -4.98
CA LYS A 158 36.17 23.28 -3.99
C LYS A 158 35.83 22.68 -2.63
N SER A 159 34.56 22.65 -2.26
CA SER A 159 34.07 22.02 -1.04
C SER A 159 32.63 21.54 -1.21
N VAL A 160 32.27 20.47 -0.50
CA VAL A 160 30.88 20.04 -0.31
C VAL A 160 30.67 19.90 1.19
N GLU A 161 29.69 20.62 1.73
CA GLU A 161 29.23 20.48 3.10
C GLU A 161 27.85 19.83 3.07
N MET A 162 27.67 18.80 3.87
CA MET A 162 26.41 18.07 3.99
C MET A 162 25.95 18.12 5.43
N LYS A 163 24.77 18.69 5.65
CA LYS A 163 24.17 18.79 6.98
C LYS A 163 22.97 17.86 7.05
N LEU A 164 23.05 16.91 7.97
CA LEU A 164 22.01 15.94 8.26
C LEU A 164 21.26 16.41 9.50
N SER A 165 19.98 16.73 9.34
CA SER A 165 19.13 17.21 10.43
C SER A 165 17.96 16.25 10.63
N ASN A 166 17.60 15.98 11.89
CA ASN A 166 16.31 15.36 12.18
C ASN A 166 15.23 16.39 11.91
N VAL A 167 14.40 16.14 10.90
CA VAL A 167 13.21 16.95 10.63
C VAL A 167 12.11 16.49 11.56
N GLU A 168 11.44 17.44 12.23
CA GLU A 168 10.28 17.12 13.06
C GLU A 168 9.21 16.40 12.23
N PRO A 169 8.65 15.28 12.72
CA PRO A 169 7.60 14.56 12.01
C PRO A 169 6.42 15.47 11.69
N VAL A 170 5.94 15.40 10.45
CA VAL A 170 4.76 16.14 10.01
C VAL A 170 3.53 15.32 10.38
N ALA A 171 2.71 15.81 11.30
CA ALA A 171 1.39 15.24 11.57
C ALA A 171 0.50 15.39 10.33
N LEU A 172 0.07 14.26 9.77
CA LEU A 172 -0.77 14.24 8.56
C LEU A 172 -2.26 14.15 8.90
N ALA A 173 -2.63 13.30 9.85
CA ALA A 173 -4.02 13.11 10.27
C ALA A 173 -4.10 12.55 11.70
N ALA A 174 -5.17 12.87 12.42
CA ALA A 174 -5.42 12.30 13.75
C ALA A 174 -5.70 10.78 13.71
N ALA A 175 -6.14 10.26 12.56
CA ALA A 175 -6.38 8.84 12.37
C ALA A 175 -5.10 8.03 12.66
N MET A 176 -5.12 7.26 13.75
CA MET A 176 -3.99 6.44 14.22
C MET A 176 -2.69 7.22 14.46
N ASN A 177 -2.80 8.52 14.76
CA ASN A 177 -1.65 9.44 14.90
C ASN A 177 -0.71 9.38 13.69
N LEU A 178 -1.28 9.42 12.48
CA LEU A 178 -0.54 9.32 11.23
C LEU A 178 0.44 10.49 11.07
N THR A 179 1.71 10.17 10.86
CA THR A 179 2.79 11.13 10.64
C THR A 179 3.62 10.76 9.42
N LEU A 180 4.33 11.75 8.88
CA LEU A 180 5.36 11.60 7.86
C LEU A 180 6.69 12.05 8.46
N ALA A 181 7.68 11.17 8.49
CA ALA A 181 8.97 11.44 9.10
C ALA A 181 10.11 11.16 8.13
N SER A 182 11.16 12.00 8.21
CA SER A 182 12.45 11.72 7.59
C SER A 182 13.33 10.95 8.56
N HIS A 183 13.96 9.90 8.06
CA HIS A 183 14.98 9.15 8.77
C HIS A 183 16.21 9.03 7.89
N TRP A 184 17.39 9.28 8.44
CA TRP A 184 18.64 9.09 7.74
C TRP A 184 19.54 8.11 8.48
N GLN A 185 20.32 7.37 7.72
CA GLN A 185 21.34 6.45 8.21
C GLN A 185 22.65 6.75 7.49
N THR A 186 23.76 6.58 8.20
CA THR A 186 25.09 6.75 7.63
C THR A 186 25.84 5.44 7.71
N THR A 187 26.44 5.05 6.59
CA THR A 187 27.35 3.90 6.52
C THR A 187 28.69 4.36 5.95
N ARG A 188 29.77 3.85 6.53
CA ARG A 188 31.08 3.95 5.87
C ARG A 188 31.12 2.87 4.80
N GLY A 189 31.47 3.26 3.57
CA GLY A 189 31.66 2.31 2.48
C GLY A 189 32.87 1.42 2.74
N ASP A 190 33.01 0.38 1.91
CA ASP A 190 34.12 -0.57 2.01
C ASP A 190 35.45 0.07 1.54
N GLY A 191 35.38 1.16 0.77
CA GLY A 191 36.52 1.95 0.32
C GLY A 191 37.02 2.98 1.35
N HIS A 192 38.34 3.21 1.37
CA HIS A 192 38.91 4.33 2.13
C HIS A 192 38.35 5.67 1.63
N GLY A 193 37.63 6.39 2.50
CA GLY A 193 37.04 7.69 2.20
C GLY A 193 35.63 7.63 1.62
N GLU A 194 35.01 6.45 1.54
CA GLU A 194 33.63 6.30 1.10
C GLU A 194 32.64 6.49 2.26
N PHE A 195 31.65 7.34 2.05
CA PHE A 195 30.61 7.65 3.02
C PHE A 195 29.27 7.69 2.31
N HIS A 196 28.33 6.84 2.73
CA HIS A 196 26.98 6.83 2.19
C HIS A 196 26.03 7.40 3.22
N VAL A 197 25.19 8.32 2.76
CA VAL A 197 24.01 8.76 3.49
C VAL A 197 22.81 8.20 2.76
N HIS A 198 21.94 7.52 3.50
CA HIS A 198 20.67 7.05 3.00
C HIS A 198 19.57 7.72 3.81
N GLU A 199 18.75 8.53 3.14
CA GLU A 199 17.54 9.11 3.69
C GLU A 199 16.31 8.39 3.17
N THR A 200 15.38 8.12 4.07
CA THR A 200 14.08 7.51 3.80
C THR A 200 12.99 8.42 4.35
N ILE A 201 11.95 8.64 3.54
CA ILE A 201 10.71 9.25 4.00
C ILE A 201 9.74 8.12 4.34
N GLU A 202 9.36 8.05 5.61
CA GLU A 202 8.53 6.98 6.15
C GLU A 202 7.19 7.55 6.64
N LEU A 203 6.09 6.87 6.27
CA LEU A 203 4.81 7.03 6.96
C LEU A 203 4.85 6.24 8.26
N GLU A 204 4.33 6.81 9.33
CA GLU A 204 4.25 6.16 10.64
C GLU A 204 2.86 6.33 11.25
N THR A 205 2.33 5.24 11.80
CA THR A 205 1.19 5.24 12.71
C THR A 205 1.60 4.61 14.02
N THR A 206 1.34 5.29 15.13
CA THR A 206 1.72 4.85 16.48
C THR A 206 0.55 5.04 17.44
N VAL A 207 0.12 3.96 18.08
CA VAL A 207 -1.10 3.90 18.91
C VAL A 207 -0.83 3.27 20.27
N ASP A 208 -1.50 3.80 21.30
CA ASP A 208 -1.36 3.30 22.67
C ASP A 208 -2.02 1.92 22.83
N GLU A 209 -3.18 1.71 22.20
CA GLU A 209 -3.86 0.42 22.17
C GLU A 209 -3.53 -0.34 20.88
N ALA A 210 -3.07 -1.59 21.00
CA ALA A 210 -2.69 -2.40 19.85
C ALA A 210 -3.85 -2.59 18.85
N ARG A 211 -3.58 -2.35 17.57
CA ARG A 211 -4.55 -2.46 16.47
C ARG A 211 -4.18 -3.56 15.49
N SER A 212 -5.14 -3.93 14.64
CA SER A 212 -4.90 -4.93 13.61
C SER A 212 -3.93 -4.39 12.55
N TRP A 213 -3.19 -5.26 11.88
CA TRP A 213 -2.36 -4.87 10.73
C TRP A 213 -3.19 -4.19 9.64
N ASP A 214 -4.40 -4.68 9.38
CA ASP A 214 -5.28 -4.15 8.35
C ASP A 214 -5.72 -2.70 8.65
N ASP A 215 -5.90 -2.33 9.93
CA ASP A 215 -6.20 -0.95 10.32
C ASP A 215 -5.05 -0.01 9.93
N HIS A 216 -3.80 -0.37 10.25
CA HIS A 216 -2.62 0.41 9.90
C HIS A 216 -2.41 0.48 8.38
N ILE A 217 -2.53 -0.66 7.70
CA ILE A 217 -2.38 -0.77 6.23
C ILE A 217 -3.43 0.07 5.52
N ALA A 218 -4.67 0.11 6.00
CA ALA A 218 -5.73 0.91 5.40
C ALA A 218 -5.39 2.41 5.41
N VAL A 219 -4.81 2.92 6.50
CA VAL A 219 -4.41 4.33 6.62
C VAL A 219 -3.20 4.64 5.74
N HIS A 220 -2.15 3.81 5.78
CA HIS A 220 -0.97 4.01 4.94
C HIS A 220 -1.32 3.89 3.45
N GLY A 221 -2.10 2.86 3.09
CA GLY A 221 -2.59 2.64 1.73
C GLY A 221 -3.40 3.84 1.21
N ALA A 222 -4.21 4.48 2.06
CA ALA A 222 -4.95 5.68 1.67
C ALA A 222 -4.02 6.83 1.24
N VAL A 223 -2.90 7.06 1.94
CA VAL A 223 -1.93 8.11 1.58
C VAL A 223 -1.17 7.75 0.30
N VAL A 224 -0.78 6.49 0.15
CA VAL A 224 -0.14 6.01 -1.09
C VAL A 224 -1.09 6.12 -2.28
N GLU A 225 -2.36 5.79 -2.09
CA GLU A 225 -3.40 5.98 -3.10
C GLU A 225 -3.57 7.44 -3.49
N LEU A 226 -3.49 8.37 -2.53
CA LEU A 226 -3.54 9.79 -2.83
C LEU A 226 -2.39 10.23 -3.74
N ALA A 227 -1.16 9.86 -3.40
CA ALA A 227 0.00 10.13 -4.25
C ALA A 227 -0.15 9.44 -5.63
N SER A 228 -0.71 8.24 -5.65
CA SER A 228 -0.96 7.48 -6.88
C SER A 228 -2.01 8.16 -7.77
N VAL A 229 -3.06 8.77 -7.19
CA VAL A 229 -4.04 9.60 -7.91
C VAL A 229 -3.39 10.89 -8.39
N ALA A 230 -2.52 11.51 -7.58
CA ALA A 230 -1.81 12.72 -7.95
C ALA A 230 -0.89 12.49 -9.16
N ALA A 231 -0.21 11.35 -9.29
CA ALA A 231 0.64 11.03 -10.45
C ALA A 231 0.00 10.16 -11.53
N TRP A 232 -1.22 9.65 -11.30
CA TRP A 232 -1.81 8.54 -12.06
C TRP A 232 -0.86 7.35 -12.26
N HIS A 233 -0.19 6.94 -11.19
CA HIS A 233 0.79 5.85 -11.20
C HIS A 233 0.60 4.97 -9.97
N ARG A 234 0.66 3.64 -10.14
CA ARG A 234 0.51 2.69 -9.03
C ARG A 234 1.79 2.62 -8.22
N PHE A 235 1.81 3.27 -7.05
CA PHE A 235 2.96 3.21 -6.16
C PHE A 235 2.88 2.03 -5.17
N GLY A 236 4.05 1.65 -4.66
CA GLY A 236 4.24 0.57 -3.69
C GLY A 236 5.19 0.96 -2.57
N PHE A 237 5.39 0.02 -1.66
CA PHE A 237 6.21 0.17 -0.46
C PHE A 237 7.60 -0.42 -0.71
N ALA A 238 8.65 0.32 -0.34
CA ALA A 238 10.03 -0.15 -0.42
C ALA A 238 10.42 -0.98 0.81
N ALA A 239 9.95 -0.56 1.99
CA ALA A 239 10.20 -1.25 3.26
C ALA A 239 8.98 -1.14 4.18
N VAL A 240 8.87 -2.12 5.09
CA VAL A 240 7.79 -2.21 6.08
C VAL A 240 8.40 -2.58 7.41
N LYS A 241 8.05 -1.84 8.45
CA LYS A 241 8.48 -2.10 9.82
C LYS A 241 7.27 -2.10 10.75
N ALA A 242 7.36 -2.88 11.82
CA ALA A 242 6.35 -2.93 12.86
C ALA A 242 6.97 -2.83 14.26
N ALA A 243 6.18 -2.36 15.21
CA ALA A 243 6.53 -2.32 16.62
C ALA A 243 5.45 -3.02 17.45
N GLY A 244 5.85 -4.06 18.18
CA GLY A 244 5.04 -4.77 19.17
C GLY A 244 5.16 -4.17 20.57
N ALA A 245 4.31 -4.60 21.50
CA ALA A 245 4.28 -4.09 22.88
C ALA A 245 5.58 -4.33 23.65
N GLU A 246 6.16 -5.52 23.49
CA GLU A 246 7.36 -5.99 24.20
C GLU A 246 8.68 -5.55 23.54
N ASP A 247 8.61 -5.00 22.33
CA ASP A 247 9.76 -4.53 21.56
C ASP A 247 9.90 -3.01 21.72
N ARG A 248 10.19 -2.58 22.95
CA ARG A 248 10.57 -1.19 23.27
C ARG A 248 12.07 -1.06 23.49
N ILE A 249 12.63 0.05 23.03
CA ILE A 249 14.02 0.40 23.27
C ILE A 249 14.10 0.94 24.70
N ARG A 250 14.99 0.36 25.51
CA ARG A 250 15.25 0.85 26.87
C ARG A 250 16.68 1.31 26.99
N SER A 251 16.90 2.43 27.67
CA SER A 251 18.22 2.89 28.05
C SER A 251 18.88 1.92 29.05
N ALA A 252 20.18 2.08 29.30
CA ALA A 252 20.88 1.31 30.33
C ALA A 252 20.30 1.55 31.74
N THR A 253 19.62 2.69 31.96
CA THR A 253 18.93 3.04 33.21
C THR A 253 17.47 2.57 33.24
N GLY A 254 17.00 1.89 32.18
CA GLY A 254 15.64 1.36 32.08
C GLY A 254 14.59 2.36 31.57
N GLU A 255 15.01 3.56 31.18
CA GLU A 255 14.14 4.57 30.57
C GLU A 255 13.66 4.10 29.20
N ASP A 256 12.39 4.33 28.90
CA ASP A 256 11.81 4.01 27.61
C ASP A 256 12.21 5.04 26.56
N LEU A 257 12.99 4.60 25.57
CA LEU A 257 13.48 5.42 24.46
C LEU A 257 12.57 5.32 23.23
N GLY A 258 11.43 4.64 23.35
CA GLY A 258 10.44 4.50 22.29
C GLY A 258 10.40 3.12 21.63
N PRO A 259 9.61 2.97 20.55
CA PRO A 259 9.41 1.69 19.89
C PRO A 259 10.69 1.18 19.21
N ARG A 260 10.91 -0.13 19.27
CA ARG A 260 11.90 -0.82 18.46
C ARG A 260 11.24 -1.26 17.16
N TRP A 261 11.53 -0.54 16.09
CA TRP A 261 11.04 -0.87 14.75
C TRP A 261 11.76 -2.10 14.20
N LEU A 262 10.99 -3.12 13.85
CA LEU A 262 11.48 -4.37 13.28
C LEU A 262 11.05 -4.51 11.83
N GLU A 263 11.98 -4.90 10.97
CA GLU A 263 11.70 -5.18 9.56
C GLU A 263 10.66 -6.30 9.40
N VAL A 264 9.77 -6.14 8.43
CA VAL A 264 8.69 -7.07 8.12
C VAL A 264 8.80 -7.50 6.67
N SER A 265 8.94 -8.81 6.44
CA SER A 265 8.76 -9.39 5.10
C SER A 265 7.30 -9.77 4.90
N THR A 266 6.71 -9.31 3.79
CA THR A 266 5.33 -9.62 3.39
C THR A 266 5.17 -9.55 1.87
N HIS A 267 4.12 -10.23 1.39
CA HIS A 267 3.63 -10.17 0.02
C HIS A 267 2.20 -9.63 -0.07
N GLN A 268 1.63 -9.17 1.07
CA GLN A 268 0.30 -8.55 1.10
C GLN A 268 0.30 -7.14 0.52
N LEU A 269 1.44 -6.44 0.57
CA LEU A 269 1.58 -5.07 0.09
C LEU A 269 2.24 -5.04 -1.27
N GLN A 270 1.81 -4.09 -2.11
CA GLN A 270 2.46 -3.80 -3.39
C GLN A 270 3.92 -3.39 -3.13
N ARG A 271 4.87 -4.13 -3.69
CA ARG A 271 6.28 -3.74 -3.64
C ARG A 271 6.54 -2.56 -4.57
N HIS A 272 7.40 -1.65 -4.13
CA HIS A 272 7.92 -0.60 -4.98
C HIS A 272 8.74 -1.21 -6.13
N GLU A 273 8.45 -0.75 -7.34
CA GLU A 273 9.27 -1.00 -8.52
C GLU A 273 10.04 0.27 -8.87
N PRO A 274 11.35 0.20 -9.16
CA PRO A 274 12.13 1.35 -9.55
C PRO A 274 11.55 2.01 -10.80
N TRP A 275 11.38 3.33 -10.77
CA TRP A 275 10.89 4.08 -11.91
C TRP A 275 12.01 4.34 -12.93
N SER A 276 11.66 4.36 -14.22
CA SER A 276 12.57 4.78 -15.28
C SER A 276 12.79 6.30 -15.31
N SER A 277 11.84 7.06 -14.79
CA SER A 277 11.89 8.52 -14.66
C SER A 277 11.14 8.96 -13.39
N GLU A 278 11.48 10.13 -12.87
CA GLU A 278 10.77 10.70 -11.72
C GLU A 278 9.29 10.94 -12.08
N PRO A 279 8.34 10.53 -11.22
CA PRO A 279 6.91 10.69 -11.51
C PRO A 279 6.49 12.16 -11.50
N ALA A 280 5.68 12.54 -12.49
CA ALA A 280 5.03 13.84 -12.52
C ALA A 280 3.72 13.80 -11.73
N PHE A 281 3.49 14.80 -10.88
CA PHE A 281 2.28 14.91 -10.07
C PHE A 281 1.42 16.07 -10.60
N LEU A 282 0.14 15.78 -10.88
CA LEU A 282 -0.86 16.75 -11.30
C LEU A 282 -1.09 17.85 -10.27
N PHE A 283 -0.95 17.55 -8.99
CA PHE A 283 -1.02 18.55 -7.94
C PHE A 283 0.07 18.32 -6.88
N PRO A 284 0.71 19.40 -6.38
CA PRO A 284 1.83 19.29 -5.46
C PRO A 284 1.36 19.00 -4.03
N TYR A 285 2.15 18.24 -3.27
CA TYR A 285 1.88 18.02 -1.85
C TYR A 285 1.86 19.32 -1.05
N GLY A 286 2.64 20.34 -1.45
CA GLY A 286 2.69 21.63 -0.76
C GLY A 286 1.35 22.34 -0.62
N GLU A 287 0.40 22.13 -1.54
CA GLU A 287 -0.96 22.66 -1.44
C GLU A 287 -1.95 21.70 -0.78
N VAL A 288 -1.73 20.39 -0.93
CA VAL A 288 -2.53 19.38 -0.23
C VAL A 288 -2.27 19.49 1.27
N GLY A 289 -1.02 19.31 1.69
CA GLY A 289 -0.58 19.34 3.08
C GLY A 289 -1.37 18.40 4.00
N PRO A 290 -1.19 18.51 5.33
CA PRO A 290 -1.93 17.73 6.30
C PRO A 290 -3.45 17.87 6.17
N SER A 291 -3.95 19.10 6.00
CA SER A 291 -5.40 19.33 5.88
C SER A 291 -6.00 18.69 4.63
N GLY A 292 -5.27 18.64 3.52
CA GLY A 292 -5.68 17.94 2.31
C GLY A 292 -5.65 16.42 2.50
N VAL A 293 -4.67 15.87 3.21
CA VAL A 293 -4.65 14.45 3.56
C VAL A 293 -5.86 14.08 4.43
N GLU A 294 -6.20 14.90 5.43
CA GLU A 294 -7.39 14.68 6.25
C GLU A 294 -8.68 14.76 5.41
N ARG A 295 -8.81 15.77 4.55
CA ARG A 295 -9.93 15.86 3.58
C ARG A 295 -10.01 14.64 2.67
N TRP A 296 -8.88 14.10 2.23
CA TRP A 296 -8.83 12.89 1.42
C TRP A 296 -9.36 11.66 2.18
N LEU A 297 -8.97 11.47 3.44
CA LEU A 297 -9.48 10.37 4.26
C LEU A 297 -11.01 10.46 4.44
N THR A 298 -11.55 11.66 4.64
CA THR A 298 -12.99 11.90 4.65
C THR A 298 -13.62 11.61 3.30
N LEU A 299 -13.03 12.11 2.20
CA LEU A 299 -13.52 11.92 0.84
C LEU A 299 -13.63 10.44 0.46
N ARG A 300 -12.65 9.61 0.86
CA ARG A 300 -12.69 8.15 0.68
C ARG A 300 -13.87 7.48 1.38
N THR A 301 -14.41 8.10 2.42
CA THR A 301 -15.59 7.60 3.13
C THR A 301 -16.86 8.13 2.48
N ASP A 302 -16.97 9.45 2.31
CA ASP A 302 -18.19 10.12 1.84
C ASP A 302 -18.48 9.85 0.34
N TYR A 303 -17.42 9.61 -0.44
CA TYR A 303 -17.47 9.36 -1.88
C TYR A 303 -16.92 7.98 -2.28
N ALA A 304 -16.91 7.01 -1.35
CA ALA A 304 -16.37 5.67 -1.57
C ALA A 304 -16.89 5.01 -2.86
N GLU A 305 -18.20 5.07 -3.11
CA GLU A 305 -18.83 4.45 -4.29
C GLU A 305 -18.41 5.06 -5.62
N ALA A 306 -17.97 6.32 -5.62
CA ALA A 306 -17.47 7.01 -6.81
C ALA A 306 -15.95 6.80 -7.00
N LEU A 307 -15.21 6.74 -5.89
CA LEU A 307 -13.75 6.61 -5.91
C LEU A 307 -13.29 5.16 -6.17
N GLU A 308 -14.00 4.15 -5.67
CA GLU A 308 -13.56 2.76 -5.82
C GLU A 308 -13.45 2.31 -7.30
N PRO A 309 -14.38 2.64 -8.22
CA PRO A 309 -14.20 2.36 -9.64
C PRO A 309 -12.97 3.05 -10.25
N LEU A 310 -12.68 4.30 -9.85
CA LEU A 310 -11.47 5.01 -10.30
C LEU A 310 -10.20 4.31 -9.80
N LEU A 311 -10.16 3.97 -8.52
CA LEU A 311 -9.02 3.28 -7.91
C LEU A 311 -8.85 1.87 -8.50
N SER A 312 -9.94 1.20 -8.89
CA SER A 312 -9.89 -0.08 -9.59
C SER A 312 -9.18 0.04 -10.95
N ILE A 313 -9.42 1.13 -11.69
CA ILE A 313 -8.69 1.41 -12.94
C ILE A 313 -7.19 1.63 -12.66
N LEU A 314 -6.86 2.37 -11.61
CA LEU A 314 -5.48 2.65 -11.23
C LEU A 314 -4.72 1.38 -10.78
N ARG A 315 -5.42 0.43 -10.16
CA ARG A 315 -4.83 -0.82 -9.63
C ARG A 315 -4.71 -1.94 -10.68
N THR A 316 -5.35 -1.83 -11.84
CA THR A 316 -5.30 -2.90 -12.86
C THR A 316 -4.03 -2.84 -13.71
N ASP A 317 -3.54 -4.01 -14.12
CA ASP A 317 -2.39 -4.13 -15.04
C ASP A 317 -2.77 -3.76 -16.49
N ARG A 318 -4.07 -3.57 -16.77
CA ARG A 318 -4.59 -3.17 -18.09
C ARG A 318 -5.51 -1.95 -17.98
N PRO A 319 -4.96 -0.77 -17.62
CA PRO A 319 -5.77 0.42 -17.36
C PRO A 319 -6.47 0.93 -18.62
N TRP A 320 -5.93 0.71 -19.81
CA TRP A 320 -6.52 1.15 -21.08
C TRP A 320 -7.35 0.04 -21.72
N SER A 321 -8.57 -0.16 -21.22
CA SER A 321 -9.46 -1.22 -21.69
C SER A 321 -10.93 -0.78 -21.71
N ASN A 322 -11.78 -1.48 -22.47
CA ASN A 322 -13.23 -1.25 -22.45
C ASN A 322 -13.83 -1.38 -21.04
N ALA A 323 -13.29 -2.29 -20.22
CA ALA A 323 -13.71 -2.41 -18.82
C ALA A 323 -13.42 -1.12 -18.05
N SER A 324 -12.24 -0.53 -18.24
CA SER A 324 -11.87 0.74 -17.61
C SER A 324 -12.73 1.92 -18.08
N VAL A 325 -13.12 1.96 -19.35
CA VAL A 325 -14.08 2.96 -19.86
C VAL A 325 -15.40 2.85 -19.09
N VAL A 326 -15.94 1.63 -18.94
CA VAL A 326 -17.16 1.39 -18.16
C VAL A 326 -16.98 1.79 -16.69
N GLN A 327 -15.86 1.41 -16.05
CA GLN A 327 -15.58 1.80 -14.67
C GLN A 327 -15.50 3.31 -14.49
N SER A 328 -14.91 4.04 -15.45
CA SER A 328 -14.86 5.50 -15.41
C SER A 328 -16.26 6.13 -15.56
N GLY A 329 -17.12 5.52 -16.38
CA GLY A 329 -18.52 5.92 -16.50
C GLY A 329 -19.30 5.71 -15.21
N ILE A 330 -19.09 4.57 -14.52
CA ILE A 330 -19.67 4.29 -13.21
C ILE A 330 -19.18 5.29 -12.16
N ALA A 331 -17.88 5.59 -12.14
CA ALA A 331 -17.30 6.59 -11.24
C ALA A 331 -17.99 7.94 -11.39
N LEU A 332 -18.13 8.44 -12.63
CA LEU A 332 -18.80 9.71 -12.93
C LEU A 332 -20.29 9.68 -12.56
N GLU A 333 -21.01 8.60 -12.88
CA GLU A 333 -22.43 8.45 -12.54
C GLU A 333 -22.64 8.53 -11.00
N LYS A 334 -21.80 7.83 -10.24
CA LYS A 334 -21.82 7.84 -8.77
C LYS A 334 -21.39 9.17 -8.19
N LEU A 335 -20.36 9.79 -8.75
CA LEU A 335 -19.88 11.10 -8.31
C LEU A 335 -20.98 12.15 -8.43
N ALA A 336 -21.61 12.25 -9.60
CA ALA A 336 -22.70 13.20 -9.84
C ALA A 336 -23.86 13.01 -8.87
N TYR A 337 -24.23 11.77 -8.60
CA TYR A 337 -25.28 11.43 -7.63
C TYR A 337 -24.91 11.89 -6.21
N LEU A 338 -23.67 11.65 -5.78
CA LEU A 338 -23.21 12.02 -4.44
C LEU A 338 -23.05 13.54 -4.29
N ILE A 339 -22.56 14.25 -5.32
CA ILE A 339 -22.55 15.72 -5.34
C ILE A 339 -23.98 16.25 -5.19
N ASP A 340 -24.94 15.70 -5.93
CA ASP A 340 -26.32 16.20 -5.88
C ASP A 340 -26.98 15.97 -4.52
N ILE A 341 -26.71 14.84 -3.87
CA ILE A 341 -27.18 14.55 -2.51
C ILE A 341 -26.51 15.48 -1.49
N ASN A 342 -25.19 15.58 -1.52
CA ASN A 342 -24.41 16.19 -0.45
C ASN A 342 -24.39 17.71 -0.54
N LYS A 343 -24.47 18.27 -1.75
CA LYS A 343 -24.31 19.72 -1.99
C LYS A 343 -25.56 20.40 -2.55
N ASN A 344 -26.39 19.69 -3.32
CA ASN A 344 -27.52 20.30 -4.04
C ASN A 344 -28.90 19.90 -3.49
N GLY A 345 -28.96 19.13 -2.40
CA GLY A 345 -30.23 18.74 -1.76
C GLY A 345 -31.15 17.89 -2.66
N LYS A 346 -30.58 17.06 -3.56
CA LYS A 346 -31.31 16.20 -4.51
C LYS A 346 -32.12 16.95 -5.56
N ALA A 347 -31.75 18.19 -5.88
CA ALA A 347 -32.48 19.04 -6.82
C ALA A 347 -32.57 18.46 -8.24
N ASN A 348 -31.69 17.53 -8.62
CA ASN A 348 -31.58 17.06 -9.99
C ASN A 348 -32.18 15.68 -10.26
N HIS A 349 -32.79 15.06 -9.26
CA HIS A 349 -33.43 13.75 -9.35
C HIS A 349 -34.74 13.82 -10.15
N ASN A 350 -34.98 12.81 -10.99
CA ASN A 350 -36.28 12.61 -11.61
C ASN A 350 -37.29 12.00 -10.61
N SER A 351 -38.53 11.77 -11.04
CA SER A 351 -39.59 11.16 -10.22
C SER A 351 -39.25 9.78 -9.67
N TYR A 352 -38.27 9.09 -10.24
CA TYR A 352 -37.76 7.80 -9.79
C TYR A 352 -36.47 7.92 -8.95
N GLY A 353 -36.06 9.13 -8.58
CA GLY A 353 -34.85 9.36 -7.79
C GLY A 353 -33.54 9.18 -8.56
N ARG A 354 -33.55 9.22 -9.90
CA ARG A 354 -32.38 9.01 -10.77
C ARG A 354 -31.94 10.30 -11.46
N ILE A 355 -30.65 10.39 -11.78
CA ILE A 355 -30.05 11.47 -12.57
C ILE A 355 -29.71 10.90 -13.96
N HIS A 356 -30.04 11.63 -15.02
CA HIS A 356 -29.64 11.25 -16.38
C HIS A 356 -28.12 11.44 -16.54
N TYR A 357 -27.41 10.50 -17.19
CA TYR A 357 -25.94 10.51 -17.25
C TYR A 357 -25.35 11.84 -17.72
N LYS A 358 -25.73 12.36 -18.90
CA LYS A 358 -25.32 13.71 -19.36
C LYS A 358 -25.57 14.82 -18.35
N LYS A 359 -26.72 14.80 -17.66
CA LYS A 359 -27.04 15.80 -16.63
C LYS A 359 -26.10 15.66 -15.43
N GLY A 360 -25.76 14.43 -15.05
CA GLY A 360 -24.76 14.15 -14.03
C GLY A 360 -23.38 14.71 -14.39
N LEU A 361 -22.96 14.59 -15.65
CA LEU A 361 -21.70 15.18 -16.11
C LEU A 361 -21.67 16.70 -15.96
N HIS A 362 -22.78 17.39 -16.24
CA HIS A 362 -22.90 18.83 -15.98
C HIS A 362 -22.75 19.15 -14.48
N ILE A 363 -23.43 18.39 -13.61
CA ILE A 363 -23.35 18.58 -12.15
C ILE A 363 -21.89 18.50 -11.66
N ILE A 364 -21.11 17.56 -12.19
CA ILE A 364 -19.68 17.44 -11.84
C ILE A 364 -18.92 18.70 -12.29
N LEU A 365 -19.10 19.11 -13.54
CA LEU A 365 -18.41 20.27 -14.09
C LEU A 365 -18.81 21.58 -13.41
N ASP A 366 -20.05 21.70 -12.95
CA ASP A 366 -20.56 22.87 -12.21
C ASP A 366 -20.01 22.93 -10.77
N ASP A 367 -19.61 21.79 -10.21
CA ASP A 367 -18.94 21.70 -8.90
C ASP A 367 -17.41 21.94 -8.99
N MET A 368 -16.89 22.23 -10.19
CA MET A 368 -15.46 22.45 -10.44
C MET A 368 -15.16 23.91 -10.81
N ALA A 369 -14.18 24.51 -10.14
CA ALA A 369 -13.71 25.86 -10.45
C ALA A 369 -12.89 25.94 -11.75
N VAL A 370 -12.23 24.84 -12.14
CA VAL A 370 -11.46 24.71 -13.38
C VAL A 370 -11.60 23.31 -13.96
N LYS A 371 -11.49 23.19 -15.28
CA LYS A 371 -11.70 21.93 -16.03
C LYS A 371 -10.40 21.54 -16.75
N PRO A 372 -10.16 20.24 -16.98
CA PRO A 372 -8.94 19.78 -17.66
C PRO A 372 -8.97 19.95 -19.20
N PHE A 373 -9.99 20.62 -19.75
CA PHE A 373 -10.19 20.82 -21.18
C PHE A 373 -11.06 22.06 -21.45
N ASP A 374 -10.98 22.55 -22.69
CA ASP A 374 -11.77 23.69 -23.16
C ASP A 374 -13.16 23.28 -23.68
N ASP A 375 -13.29 22.11 -24.31
CA ASP A 375 -14.52 21.62 -24.93
C ASP A 375 -15.35 20.72 -24.00
N ALA A 376 -16.04 21.34 -23.05
CA ALA A 376 -16.87 20.63 -22.07
C ALA A 376 -18.05 19.85 -22.71
N GLU A 377 -18.75 20.45 -23.67
CA GLU A 377 -19.90 19.81 -24.32
C GLU A 377 -19.49 18.64 -25.22
N GLY A 378 -18.34 18.76 -25.89
CA GLY A 378 -17.77 17.65 -26.64
C GLY A 378 -17.37 16.50 -25.74
N TRP A 379 -16.73 16.76 -24.58
CA TRP A 379 -16.43 15.71 -23.60
C TRP A 379 -17.71 15.03 -23.09
N ILE A 380 -18.76 15.79 -22.71
CA ILE A 380 -20.05 15.24 -22.27
C ILE A 380 -20.63 14.30 -23.34
N THR A 381 -20.54 14.70 -24.61
CA THR A 381 -21.06 13.91 -25.73
C THR A 381 -20.26 12.62 -25.94
N ARG A 382 -18.92 12.69 -25.92
CA ARG A 382 -18.03 11.52 -26.05
C ARG A 382 -18.18 10.55 -24.88
N ALA A 383 -18.18 11.07 -23.65
CA ALA A 383 -18.35 10.26 -22.43
C ALA A 383 -19.69 9.51 -22.41
N ASP A 384 -20.79 10.18 -22.79
CA ASP A 384 -22.11 9.54 -22.90
C ASP A 384 -22.13 8.47 -24.01
N ALA A 385 -21.59 8.78 -25.19
CA ALA A 385 -21.53 7.83 -26.31
C ALA A 385 -20.74 6.57 -25.94
N ALA A 386 -19.53 6.74 -25.39
CA ALA A 386 -18.66 5.63 -24.97
C ALA A 386 -19.30 4.76 -23.90
N TYR A 387 -19.83 5.37 -22.83
CA TYR A 387 -20.44 4.63 -21.73
C TYR A 387 -21.72 3.89 -22.17
N MET A 388 -22.59 4.56 -22.94
CA MET A 388 -23.83 3.95 -23.42
C MET A 388 -23.56 2.83 -24.43
N ALA A 389 -22.60 3.00 -25.34
CA ALA A 389 -22.20 1.96 -26.31
C ALA A 389 -21.71 0.67 -25.64
N LEU A 390 -20.92 0.80 -24.58
CA LEU A 390 -20.39 -0.36 -23.85
C LEU A 390 -21.43 -1.01 -22.92
N LYS A 391 -22.43 -0.24 -22.48
CA LYS A 391 -23.50 -0.72 -21.59
C LYS A 391 -24.69 -1.30 -22.35
N HIS A 392 -24.96 -0.81 -23.56
CA HIS A 392 -26.16 -1.11 -24.33
C HIS A 392 -25.80 -1.54 -25.76
N HIS A 393 -26.13 -2.78 -26.11
CA HIS A 393 -25.74 -3.40 -27.40
C HIS A 393 -26.36 -2.74 -28.64
N ASP A 394 -27.44 -1.97 -28.48
CA ASP A 394 -28.14 -1.27 -29.55
C ASP A 394 -27.52 0.09 -29.92
N ARG A 395 -26.48 0.51 -29.20
CA ARG A 395 -25.81 1.80 -29.40
C ARG A 395 -24.58 1.66 -30.32
N PRO A 396 -24.33 2.64 -31.20
CA PRO A 396 -23.17 2.61 -32.09
C PRO A 396 -21.89 2.68 -31.25
N MET A 397 -20.94 1.80 -31.55
CA MET A 397 -19.66 1.71 -30.85
C MET A 397 -18.68 2.76 -31.41
N PRO A 398 -18.15 3.67 -30.56
CA PRO A 398 -17.03 4.51 -30.93
C PRO A 398 -15.79 3.69 -31.29
N ASP A 399 -14.87 4.27 -32.05
CA ASP A 399 -13.61 3.58 -32.34
C ASP A 399 -12.72 3.47 -31.08
N THR A 400 -11.70 2.61 -31.15
CA THR A 400 -10.84 2.34 -29.99
C THR A 400 -10.06 3.56 -29.53
N LEU A 401 -9.63 4.43 -30.44
CA LEU A 401 -8.88 5.64 -30.09
C LEU A 401 -9.78 6.63 -29.34
N GLU A 402 -11.01 6.80 -29.82
CA GLU A 402 -12.03 7.62 -29.17
C GLU A 402 -12.36 7.09 -27.77
N LEU A 403 -12.51 5.77 -27.60
CA LEU A 403 -12.72 5.15 -26.29
C LEU A 403 -11.55 5.41 -25.33
N MET A 404 -10.30 5.28 -25.80
CA MET A 404 -9.11 5.52 -24.97
C MET A 404 -8.96 7.00 -24.57
N ASN A 405 -9.19 7.92 -25.50
CA ASN A 405 -9.16 9.35 -25.20
C ASN A 405 -10.32 9.77 -24.29
N THR A 406 -11.50 9.18 -24.44
CA THR A 406 -12.62 9.41 -23.52
C THR A 406 -12.29 8.93 -22.10
N LEU A 407 -11.66 7.77 -21.96
CA LEU A 407 -11.19 7.28 -20.65
C LEU A 407 -10.15 8.22 -20.03
N ARG A 408 -9.17 8.68 -20.82
CA ARG A 408 -8.16 9.66 -20.40
C ARG A 408 -8.82 10.93 -19.85
N GLU A 409 -9.78 11.50 -20.59
CA GLU A 409 -10.53 12.69 -20.17
C GLU A 409 -11.34 12.45 -18.89
N ASN A 410 -12.02 11.30 -18.77
CA ASN A 410 -12.78 10.94 -17.58
C ASN A 410 -11.89 10.85 -16.34
N ILE A 411 -10.70 10.24 -16.48
CA ILE A 411 -9.71 10.17 -15.39
C ILE A 411 -9.25 11.57 -14.99
N LEU A 412 -8.95 12.45 -15.95
CA LEU A 412 -8.55 13.82 -15.66
C LEU A 412 -9.64 14.61 -14.93
N VAL A 413 -10.91 14.48 -15.34
CA VAL A 413 -12.04 15.14 -14.65
C VAL A 413 -12.11 14.68 -13.19
N LEU A 414 -12.03 13.37 -12.94
CA LEU A 414 -12.06 12.82 -11.60
C LEU A 414 -10.87 13.29 -10.76
N ARG A 415 -9.65 13.31 -11.33
CA ARG A 415 -8.43 13.79 -10.64
C ARG A 415 -8.47 15.28 -10.34
N PHE A 416 -8.94 16.11 -11.27
CA PHE A 416 -9.15 17.55 -11.05
C PHE A 416 -10.17 17.79 -9.95
N TRP A 417 -11.31 17.10 -10.00
CA TRP A 417 -12.34 17.21 -8.97
C TRP A 417 -11.79 16.85 -7.58
N ILE A 418 -11.05 15.73 -7.48
CA ILE A 418 -10.36 15.33 -6.25
C ILE A 418 -9.43 16.45 -5.78
N GLY A 419 -8.49 16.91 -6.63
CA GLY A 419 -7.55 17.99 -6.28
C GLY A 419 -8.23 19.23 -5.71
N LEU A 420 -9.33 19.67 -6.33
CA LEU A 420 -10.13 20.80 -5.84
C LEU A 420 -10.77 20.52 -4.47
N GLN A 421 -11.32 19.31 -4.23
CA GLN A 421 -11.84 18.94 -2.91
C GLN A 421 -10.74 18.87 -1.85
N LEU A 422 -9.50 18.60 -2.26
CA LEU A 422 -8.34 18.60 -1.37
C LEU A 422 -7.77 20.00 -1.12
N GLY A 423 -8.34 21.05 -1.71
CA GLY A 423 -7.92 22.44 -1.51
C GLY A 423 -6.77 22.89 -2.41
N VAL A 424 -6.44 22.13 -3.45
CA VAL A 424 -5.48 22.55 -4.49
C VAL A 424 -6.08 23.71 -5.28
N THR A 425 -5.26 24.70 -5.58
CA THR A 425 -5.65 25.87 -6.35
C THR A 425 -5.95 25.52 -7.81
N PRO A 426 -6.92 26.19 -8.44
CA PRO A 426 -7.19 26.02 -9.88
C PRO A 426 -5.94 26.21 -10.74
N GLU A 427 -5.11 27.20 -10.41
CA GLU A 427 -3.88 27.52 -11.13
C GLU A 427 -2.89 26.35 -11.09
N SER A 428 -2.64 25.77 -9.90
CA SER A 428 -1.72 24.64 -9.76
C SER A 428 -2.20 23.38 -10.48
N LEU A 429 -3.51 23.15 -10.61
CA LEU A 429 -4.04 22.04 -11.41
C LEU A 429 -3.79 22.22 -12.90
N VAL A 430 -3.93 23.44 -13.42
CA VAL A 430 -3.64 23.76 -14.82
C VAL A 430 -2.14 23.63 -15.10
N ASP A 431 -1.29 24.16 -14.22
CA ASP A 431 0.17 24.06 -14.32
C ASP A 431 0.68 22.62 -14.16
N GLY A 432 -0.01 21.83 -13.33
CA GLY A 432 0.24 20.41 -13.19
C GLY A 432 -0.12 19.63 -14.44
N LEU A 433 -1.27 19.93 -15.06
CA LEU A 433 -1.73 19.28 -16.28
C LEU A 433 -0.71 19.43 -17.42
N ALA A 434 -0.02 20.57 -17.53
CA ALA A 434 1.01 20.76 -18.56
C ALA A 434 2.16 19.74 -18.50
N ARG A 435 2.36 19.09 -17.33
CA ARG A 435 3.43 18.10 -17.07
C ARG A 435 2.88 16.69 -16.84
N ASP A 436 1.56 16.52 -16.85
CA ASP A 436 0.91 15.26 -16.55
C ASP A 436 1.00 14.29 -17.73
N ASP A 437 1.19 13.00 -17.45
CA ASP A 437 1.27 11.97 -18.49
C ASP A 437 -0.03 11.82 -19.28
N LEU A 438 -1.18 12.20 -18.70
CA LEU A 438 -2.47 12.18 -19.37
C LEU A 438 -2.81 13.48 -20.09
N ALA A 439 -1.91 14.47 -20.13
CA ALA A 439 -2.17 15.76 -20.77
C ALA A 439 -2.38 15.64 -22.28
N ARG A 440 -1.70 14.67 -22.92
CA ARG A 440 -1.73 14.48 -24.37
C ARG A 440 -2.70 13.39 -24.75
N GLU A 441 -3.41 13.62 -25.85
CA GLU A 441 -4.25 12.61 -26.46
C GLU A 441 -3.42 11.44 -26.98
N PHE A 442 -4.00 10.25 -26.91
CA PHE A 442 -3.50 9.11 -27.64
C PHE A 442 -3.63 9.38 -29.14
N VAL A 443 -2.60 8.98 -29.87
CA VAL A 443 -2.55 9.04 -31.33
C VAL A 443 -2.21 7.65 -31.87
N LEU A 444 -2.65 7.35 -33.09
CA LEU A 444 -2.22 6.14 -33.78
C LEU A 444 -0.75 6.31 -34.18
N LEU A 445 0.06 5.29 -33.89
CA LEU A 445 1.39 5.20 -34.46
C LEU A 445 1.24 4.76 -35.93
N GLU A 446 1.77 5.57 -36.84
CA GLU A 446 1.82 5.28 -38.28
C GLU A 446 2.81 4.15 -38.62
#